data_AF-A0A534NHE2-F1
#
_entry.id   AF-A0A534NHE2-F1
#
_cell.length_a   1.000
_cell.length_b   1.000
_cell.length_c   1.000
_cell.angle_alpha   90.00
_cell.angle_beta   90.00
_cell.angle_gamma   90.00
#
_symmetry.space_group_name_H-M   'P 1'
#
loop_
_entity.id
_entity.type
_entity.pdbx_description
1 polymer ?
#
loop_
_entity_poly.entity_id
_entity_poly.type
_entity_poly.pdbx_seq_one_letter_code
_entity_poly.pdbx_strand_id
1 'polypeptide(L)'
;MPPQQCASPVRICTHGTLTGGFPSTYDFVMDTLVPTRIPGVFAYTGHSLITVPSGASLTGSDSGLMRLNGNGTASFVTVVRIVSGTGELAGTTGGIVAPGTLNLATGSTIGTYSGALCGLDRS
;
A
#
# COMPACT_ATOMS: atom_id res chain seq x y z
N MET A 1 -15.93 16.47 5.55
CA MET A 1 -16.29 15.07 5.86
C MET A 1 -15.50 14.64 7.06
N PRO A 2 -16.07 13.94 8.05
CA PRO A 2 -15.27 13.29 9.08
C PRO A 2 -14.27 12.33 8.39
N PRO A 3 -13.05 12.15 8.93
CA PRO A 3 -12.08 11.23 8.34
C PRO A 3 -12.72 9.86 8.20
N GLN A 4 -12.60 9.26 7.01
CA GLN A 4 -13.10 7.92 6.75
C GLN A 4 -12.60 7.00 7.86
N GLN A 5 -13.52 6.45 8.67
CA GLN A 5 -13.15 5.49 9.70
C GLN A 5 -12.33 4.39 9.04
N CYS A 6 -11.12 4.18 9.54
CA CYS A 6 -10.26 3.13 9.06
C CYS A 6 -10.97 1.78 9.24
N ALA A 7 -11.39 1.16 8.13
CA ALA A 7 -12.16 -0.08 8.13
C ALA A 7 -11.31 -1.33 8.45
N SER A 8 -10.02 -1.14 8.72
CA SER A 8 -9.08 -2.20 9.06
C SER A 8 -9.51 -2.94 10.33
N PRO A 9 -9.60 -4.29 10.30
CA PRO A 9 -9.81 -5.11 11.50
C PRO A 9 -8.70 -4.93 12.56
N VAL A 10 -7.48 -4.61 12.10
CA VAL A 10 -6.31 -4.37 12.96
C VAL A 10 -6.05 -2.87 13.21
N ARG A 11 -6.99 -2.00 12.81
CA ARG A 11 -6.97 -0.54 13.00
C ARG A 11 -5.76 0.16 12.38
N ILE A 12 -5.24 -0.38 11.28
CA ILE A 12 -4.14 0.22 10.52
C ILE A 12 -4.62 0.49 9.10
N CYS A 13 -4.72 1.78 8.78
CA CYS A 13 -4.90 2.26 7.41
C CYS A 13 -3.85 3.33 7.15
N THR A 14 -3.34 3.39 5.93
CA THR A 14 -2.37 4.40 5.51
C THR A 14 -2.86 5.09 4.26
N HIS A 15 -2.68 6.40 4.21
CA HIS A 15 -2.87 7.20 3.02
C HIS A 15 -1.53 7.79 2.61
N GLY A 16 -1.15 7.60 1.36
CA GLY A 16 0.10 8.08 0.82
C GLY A 16 -0.05 8.65 -0.58
N THR A 17 0.93 9.45 -0.98
CA THR A 17 1.09 9.90 -2.36
C THR A 17 2.32 9.22 -2.94
N LEU A 18 2.14 8.51 -4.04
CA LEU A 18 3.24 7.96 -4.83
C LEU A 18 3.74 9.05 -5.76
N THR A 19 4.97 9.52 -5.55
CA THR A 19 5.64 10.49 -6.43
C THR A 19 6.68 9.74 -7.28
N GLY A 20 6.67 9.92 -8.60
CA GLY A 20 7.55 9.18 -9.50
C GLY A 20 6.95 8.93 -10.88
N GLY A 21 7.33 7.82 -11.53
CA GLY A 21 6.88 7.46 -12.88
C GLY A 21 5.38 7.13 -13.00
N PHE A 22 4.70 6.94 -11.86
CA PHE A 22 3.25 6.73 -11.80
C PHE A 22 2.63 7.56 -10.65
N PRO A 23 2.49 8.90 -10.84
CA PRO A 23 1.91 9.76 -9.81
C PRO A 23 0.49 9.33 -9.46
N SER A 24 0.25 9.01 -8.18
CA SER A 24 -1.04 8.49 -7.72
C SER A 24 -1.20 8.67 -6.21
N THR A 25 -2.44 8.59 -5.72
CA THR A 25 -2.70 8.38 -4.30
C THR A 25 -2.82 6.89 -4.01
N TYR A 26 -2.49 6.51 -2.79
CA TYR A 26 -2.45 5.14 -2.33
C TYR A 26 -3.17 5.06 -0.98
N ASP A 27 -4.33 4.41 -0.97
CA ASP A 27 -5.10 4.09 0.22
C ASP A 27 -4.92 2.61 0.53
N PHE A 28 -4.47 2.29 1.73
CA PHE A 28 -4.26 0.91 2.15
C PHE A 28 -4.98 0.60 3.45
N VAL A 29 -5.60 -0.57 3.48
CA VAL A 29 -6.28 -1.15 4.63
C VAL A 29 -5.57 -2.44 4.98
N MET A 30 -5.04 -2.52 6.20
CA MET A 30 -4.43 -3.75 6.69
C MET A 30 -5.52 -4.71 7.15
N ASP A 31 -5.53 -5.92 6.63
CA ASP A 31 -6.52 -6.95 6.97
C ASP A 31 -6.01 -7.84 8.12
N THR A 32 -4.73 -8.19 8.11
CA THR A 32 -4.11 -9.03 9.14
C THR A 32 -2.77 -8.46 9.58
N LEU A 33 -2.40 -8.73 10.84
CA LEU A 33 -1.07 -8.44 11.38
C LEU A 33 -0.69 -9.55 12.34
N VAL A 34 0.23 -10.43 11.93
CA VAL A 34 0.59 -11.64 12.66
C VAL A 34 2.08 -11.63 13.03
N PRO A 35 2.45 -11.92 14.28
CA PRO A 35 3.85 -12.05 14.66
C PRO A 35 4.55 -13.14 13.85
N THR A 36 5.80 -12.88 13.47
CA THR A 36 6.67 -13.89 12.85
C THR A 36 7.53 -14.60 13.91
N ARG A 37 8.41 -15.51 13.47
CA ARG A 37 9.43 -16.12 14.36
C ARG A 37 10.52 -15.13 14.78
N ILE A 38 10.63 -13.97 14.12
CA ILE A 38 11.61 -12.94 14.45
C ILE A 38 10.95 -11.91 15.39
N PRO A 39 11.48 -11.71 16.60
CA PRO A 39 10.91 -10.75 17.55
C PRO A 39 10.80 -9.34 16.96
N GLY A 40 9.64 -8.71 17.15
CA GLY A 40 9.37 -7.36 16.65
C GLY A 40 9.08 -7.28 15.15
N VAL A 41 9.05 -8.41 14.42
CA VAL A 41 8.68 -8.49 13.01
C VAL A 41 7.33 -9.18 12.86
N PHE A 42 6.47 -8.58 12.07
CA PHE A 42 5.10 -9.01 11.80
C PHE A 42 4.92 -9.19 10.29
N ALA A 43 4.21 -10.24 9.90
CA ALA A 43 3.69 -10.37 8.55
C ALA A 43 2.29 -9.76 8.52
N TYR A 44 1.94 -9.11 7.41
CA TYR A 44 0.62 -8.55 7.22
C TYR A 44 0.09 -8.86 5.83
N THR A 45 -1.23 -8.86 5.74
CA THR A 45 -1.97 -8.81 4.48
C THR A 45 -2.85 -7.58 4.47
N GLY A 46 -3.26 -7.15 3.30
CA GLY A 46 -4.23 -6.07 3.15
C GLY A 46 -4.73 -5.94 1.72
N HIS A 47 -5.39 -4.83 1.49
CA HIS A 47 -5.79 -4.41 0.16
C HIS A 47 -5.58 -2.90 0.01
N SER A 48 -5.31 -2.51 -1.23
CA SER A 48 -5.05 -1.12 -1.58
C SER A 48 -5.91 -0.63 -2.73
N LEU A 49 -6.17 0.67 -2.72
CA LEU A 49 -6.74 1.41 -3.83
C LEU A 49 -5.72 2.47 -4.27
N ILE A 50 -5.26 2.33 -5.50
CA ILE A 50 -4.31 3.26 -6.13
C ILE A 50 -5.10 4.11 -7.10
N THR A 51 -5.17 5.42 -6.87
CA THR A 51 -5.96 6.33 -7.72
C THR A 51 -5.04 7.29 -8.46
N VAL A 52 -5.13 7.30 -9.79
CA VAL A 52 -4.38 8.25 -10.63
C VAL A 52 -5.15 9.58 -10.77
N PRO A 53 -4.51 10.68 -11.21
CA PRO A 53 -5.16 11.98 -11.33
C PRO A 53 -6.40 12.01 -12.23
N SER A 54 -6.50 11.10 -13.21
CA SER A 54 -7.69 10.95 -14.07
C SER A 54 -8.91 10.39 -13.33
N GLY A 55 -8.73 9.88 -12.11
CA GLY A 55 -9.77 9.20 -11.32
C GLY A 55 -9.91 7.72 -11.61
N ALA A 56 -9.17 7.17 -12.60
CA ALA A 56 -9.02 5.74 -12.76
C ALA A 56 -8.28 5.14 -11.55
N SER A 57 -8.52 3.86 -11.27
CA SER A 57 -7.97 3.22 -10.07
C SER A 57 -7.50 1.79 -10.33
N LEU A 58 -6.55 1.34 -9.51
CA LEU A 58 -6.14 -0.06 -9.40
C LEU A 58 -6.48 -0.58 -8.00
N THR A 59 -6.98 -1.80 -7.93
CA THR A 59 -7.14 -2.54 -6.68
C THR A 59 -5.96 -3.47 -6.51
N GLY A 60 -5.28 -3.34 -5.37
CA GLY A 60 -4.17 -4.20 -4.97
C GLY A 60 -4.58 -5.25 -3.94
N SER A 61 -3.97 -6.42 -4.05
CA SER A 61 -3.87 -7.40 -2.96
C SER A 61 -2.47 -7.35 -2.40
N ASP A 62 -2.37 -7.05 -1.12
CA ASP A 62 -1.14 -6.63 -0.48
C ASP A 62 -0.64 -7.67 0.52
N SER A 63 0.67 -7.86 0.54
CA SER A 63 1.34 -8.66 1.56
C SER A 63 2.69 -8.04 1.90
N GLY A 64 3.12 -8.17 3.14
CA GLY A 64 4.39 -7.56 3.53
C GLY A 64 4.89 -7.98 4.90
N LEU A 65 6.04 -7.40 5.23
CA LEU A 65 6.66 -7.50 6.55
C LEU A 65 6.81 -6.11 7.15
N MET A 66 6.54 -6.00 8.44
CA MET A 66 6.71 -4.78 9.23
C MET A 66 7.56 -5.10 10.46
N ARG A 67 8.54 -4.24 10.75
CA ARG A 67 9.37 -4.30 11.94
C ARG A 67 9.17 -3.06 12.79
N LEU A 68 8.82 -3.23 14.06
CA LEU A 68 8.78 -2.14 15.03
C LEU A 68 10.21 -1.74 15.41
N ASN A 69 10.55 -0.46 15.27
CA ASN A 69 11.91 0.04 15.50
C ASN A 69 12.17 0.49 16.96
N GLY A 70 11.16 0.43 17.83
CA GLY A 70 11.27 0.82 19.24
C GLY A 70 11.30 2.33 19.52
N ASN A 71 11.36 3.17 18.49
CA ASN A 71 11.38 4.64 18.58
C ASN A 71 10.05 5.29 18.14
N GLY A 72 8.95 4.55 18.19
CA GLY A 72 7.65 5.02 17.67
C GLY A 72 7.52 4.98 16.13
N THR A 73 8.45 4.33 15.43
CA THR A 73 8.34 4.06 13.99
C THR A 73 8.33 2.56 13.70
N ALA A 74 7.86 2.20 12.50
CA ALA A 74 7.95 0.86 11.96
C ALA A 74 8.52 0.89 10.53
N SER A 75 9.51 0.06 10.24
CA SER A 75 9.99 -0.16 8.87
C SER A 75 9.15 -1.23 8.22
N PHE A 76 8.79 -1.08 6.95
CA PHE A 76 8.00 -2.08 6.23
C PHE A 76 8.49 -2.27 4.80
N VAL A 77 8.12 -3.41 4.23
CA VAL A 77 8.12 -3.65 2.79
C VAL A 77 6.80 -4.28 2.42
N THR A 78 6.08 -3.65 1.48
CA THR A 78 4.85 -4.17 0.90
C THR A 78 5.11 -4.66 -0.51
N VAL A 79 4.46 -5.76 -0.87
CA VAL A 79 4.28 -6.21 -2.25
C VAL A 79 2.79 -6.10 -2.56
N VAL A 80 2.47 -5.24 -3.52
CA VAL A 80 1.15 -5.06 -4.09
C VAL A 80 1.05 -5.90 -5.35
N ARG A 81 0.06 -6.79 -5.41
CA ARG A 81 -0.34 -7.45 -6.64
C ARG A 81 -1.59 -6.79 -7.19
N ILE A 82 -1.54 -6.31 -8.43
CA ILE A 82 -2.70 -5.68 -9.06
C ILE A 82 -3.74 -6.75 -9.41
N VAL A 83 -4.95 -6.59 -8.89
CA VAL A 83 -6.08 -7.51 -9.06
C VAL A 83 -7.03 -7.03 -10.14
N SER A 84 -7.30 -5.73 -10.17
CA SER A 84 -8.23 -5.12 -11.13
C SER A 84 -7.91 -3.64 -11.32
N GLY A 85 -8.42 -3.07 -12.41
CA GLY A 85 -8.38 -1.64 -12.66
C GLY A 85 -9.69 -1.11 -13.25
N THR A 86 -9.89 0.20 -13.17
CA THR A 86 -11.05 0.92 -13.71
C THR A 86 -10.62 1.93 -14.78
N GLY A 87 -11.57 2.37 -15.62
CA GLY A 87 -11.31 3.42 -16.62
C GLY A 87 -10.18 3.04 -17.57
N GLU A 88 -9.22 3.95 -17.76
CA GLU A 88 -8.02 3.73 -18.60
C GLU A 88 -7.11 2.61 -18.08
N LEU A 89 -7.28 2.19 -16.82
CA LEU A 89 -6.50 1.13 -16.19
C LEU A 89 -7.23 -0.22 -16.23
N ALA A 90 -8.39 -0.32 -16.88
CA ALA A 90 -9.14 -1.57 -16.98
C ALA A 90 -8.31 -2.68 -17.65
N GLY A 91 -8.25 -3.85 -17.00
CA GLY A 91 -7.47 -5.00 -17.47
C GLY A 91 -5.96 -4.92 -17.16
N THR A 92 -5.50 -3.87 -16.48
CA THR A 92 -4.11 -3.77 -16.02
C THR A 92 -3.80 -4.86 -15.00
N THR A 93 -2.63 -5.47 -15.13
CA THR A 93 -2.07 -6.43 -14.17
C THR A 93 -0.67 -5.98 -13.76
N GLY A 94 -0.01 -6.71 -12.87
CA GLY A 94 1.38 -6.44 -12.48
C GLY A 94 1.57 -6.38 -10.99
N GLY A 95 2.63 -5.69 -10.56
CA GLY A 95 2.94 -5.57 -9.15
C GLY A 95 3.86 -4.41 -8.81
N ILE A 96 3.78 -3.99 -7.55
CA ILE A 96 4.55 -2.90 -6.96
C ILE A 96 5.21 -3.43 -5.70
N VAL A 97 6.48 -3.08 -5.48
CA VAL A 97 7.20 -3.29 -4.24
C VAL A 97 7.51 -1.92 -3.64
N ALA A 98 7.05 -1.69 -2.41
CA ALA A 98 7.19 -0.41 -1.72
C ALA A 98 7.81 -0.62 -0.33
N PRO A 99 9.12 -0.35 -0.16
CA PRO A 99 9.73 -0.21 1.16
C PRO A 99 9.46 1.18 1.74
N GLY A 100 9.28 1.25 3.06
CA GLY A 100 9.05 2.53 3.74
C GLY A 100 9.21 2.48 5.24
N THR A 101 8.93 3.62 5.86
CA THR A 101 8.86 3.82 7.31
C THR A 101 7.54 4.50 7.66
N LEU A 102 6.82 3.90 8.60
CA LEU A 102 5.59 4.40 9.19
C LEU A 102 5.91 5.09 10.53
N ASN A 103 5.41 6.30 10.72
CA ASN A 103 5.33 6.94 12.02
C ASN A 103 4.07 6.46 12.74
N LEU A 104 4.22 5.74 13.85
CA LEU A 104 3.10 5.13 14.56
C LEU A 104 2.24 6.15 15.31
N ALA A 105 2.76 7.35 15.58
CA ALA A 105 2.02 8.41 16.26
C ALA A 105 1.13 9.21 15.30
N THR A 106 1.60 9.45 14.07
CA THR A 106 0.87 10.26 13.08
C THR A 106 0.20 9.45 11.98
N GLY A 107 0.57 8.17 11.81
CA GLY A 107 0.12 7.33 10.70
C GLY A 107 0.80 7.66 9.35
N SER A 108 1.75 8.61 9.33
CA SER A 108 2.41 9.03 8.10
C SER A 108 3.46 8.02 7.64
N THR A 109 3.49 7.74 6.33
CA THR A 109 4.48 6.85 5.71
C THR A 109 5.39 7.61 4.76
N ILE A 110 6.70 7.34 4.82
CA ILE A 110 7.69 7.80 3.84
C ILE A 110 8.37 6.56 3.26
N GLY A 111 8.47 6.49 1.93
CA GLY A 111 9.05 5.34 1.25
C GLY A 111 9.33 5.61 -0.21
N THR A 112 9.87 4.61 -0.87
CA THR A 112 9.99 4.57 -2.34
C THR A 112 9.15 3.42 -2.87
N TYR A 113 8.96 3.35 -4.18
CA TYR A 113 8.34 2.21 -4.81
C TYR A 113 9.03 1.89 -6.12
N SER A 114 8.93 0.62 -6.52
CA SER A 114 9.31 0.14 -7.85
C SER A 114 8.25 -0.87 -8.28
N GLY A 115 7.96 -0.97 -9.57
CA GLY A 115 6.94 -1.88 -10.03
C GLY A 115 6.84 -1.90 -11.53
N ALA A 116 6.11 -2.89 -12.04
CA ALA A 116 5.77 -3.01 -13.44
C ALA A 116 4.26 -3.26 -13.53
N LEU A 117 3.60 -2.43 -14.34
CA LEU A 117 2.21 -2.59 -14.72
C LEU A 117 2.17 -3.11 -16.15
N CYS A 118 1.48 -4.22 -16.36
CA CYS A 118 1.33 -4.86 -17.66
C CYS A 118 -0.05 -4.52 -18.23
N GLY A 119 -0.10 -4.16 -19.52
CA GLY A 119 -1.35 -3.82 -20.23
C GLY A 119 -1.58 -2.33 -20.46
N LEU A 120 -0.65 -1.47 -20.02
CA LEU A 120 -0.69 -0.02 -20.32
C LEU A 120 -0.18 0.34 -21.73
N ASP A 121 0.37 -0.64 -22.48
CA ASP A 121 0.83 -0.47 -23.86
C ASP A 121 -0.30 -0.66 -24.89
N ARG A 122 -1.43 0.02 -24.71
CA ARG A 122 -2.43 0.17 -25.78
C ARG A 122 -2.52 1.62 -26.21
N SER A 123 -1.49 2.06 -26.94
CA SER A 123 -1.54 3.22 -27.85
C SER A 123 -1.60 2.73 -29.28
#